data_AF-A0A383BES1-F1
#
_entry.id   AF-A0A383BES1-F1
#
_cell.length_a   1.000
_cell.length_b   1.000
_cell.length_c   1.000
_cell.angle_alpha   90.00
_cell.angle_beta   90.00
_cell.angle_gamma   90.00
#
_symmetry.space_group_name_H-M   'P 1'
#
loop_
_entity.id
_entity.type
_entity.pdbx_description
1 polymer ?
#
loop_
_entity_poly.entity_id
_entity_poly.type
_entity_poly.pdbx_seq_one_letter_code
_entity_poly.pdbx_strand_id
1 'polypeptide(L)'
;MKFGQAIDSVLFKNYFNLEGKATRSEYWWFMLFFIIFNLFAGIIVGIILGITLGADLNPDTFSLYYTLGLLAVFILPLLGLSVRRFADAGRGRREAI
;
A
#
# COMPACT_ATOMS: atom_id res chain seq x y z
N MET A 1 5.12 -3.70 -17.66
CA MET A 1 5.48 -2.42 -16.98
C MET A 1 6.81 -2.57 -16.25
N LYS A 2 7.60 -1.49 -16.13
CA LYS A 2 8.79 -1.42 -15.26
C LYS A 2 8.40 -1.06 -13.82
N PHE A 3 9.25 -1.36 -12.84
CA PHE A 3 9.00 -1.10 -11.40
C PHE A 3 8.57 0.35 -11.10
N GLY A 4 9.37 1.34 -11.48
CA GLY A 4 9.03 2.75 -11.23
C GLY A 4 7.76 3.22 -11.95
N GLN A 5 7.46 2.66 -13.13
CA GLN A 5 6.23 2.98 -13.87
C GLN A 5 4.99 2.41 -13.17
N ALA A 6 5.10 1.27 -12.49
CA ALA A 6 4.00 0.71 -11.72
C ALA A 6 3.67 1.58 -10.51
N ILE A 7 4.69 2.11 -9.81
CA ILE A 7 4.50 3.05 -8.70
C ILE A 7 3.83 4.34 -9.19
N ASP A 8 4.34 4.92 -10.27
CA ASP A 8 3.76 6.13 -10.88
C ASP A 8 2.29 5.94 -11.28
N SER A 9 2.01 4.82 -11.96
CA SER A 9 0.66 4.46 -12.40
C SER A 9 -0.33 4.34 -11.24
N VAL A 10 0.07 3.70 -10.15
CA VAL A 10 -0.84 3.39 -9.04
C VAL A 10 -0.98 4.58 -8.08
N LEU A 11 0.12 5.24 -7.71
CA LEU A 11 0.08 6.30 -6.70
C LEU A 11 -0.27 7.68 -7.27
N PHE A 12 0.11 7.99 -8.51
CA PHE A 12 -0.10 9.34 -9.06
C PHE A 12 -1.21 9.38 -10.10
N LYS A 13 -1.35 8.33 -10.92
CA LYS A 13 -2.36 8.32 -11.99
C LYS A 13 -3.68 7.67 -11.61
N ASN A 14 -3.63 6.62 -10.78
CA ASN A 14 -4.80 5.80 -10.43
C ASN A 14 -5.03 5.66 -8.93
N TYR A 15 -4.63 6.66 -8.14
CA TYR A 15 -4.71 6.62 -6.68
C TYR A 15 -6.12 6.29 -6.15
N PHE A 16 -7.14 6.91 -6.77
CA PHE A 16 -8.56 6.68 -6.47
C PHE A 16 -9.32 6.13 -7.69
N ASN A 17 -8.61 5.68 -8.73
CA ASN A 17 -9.26 5.21 -9.93
C ASN A 17 -9.61 3.72 -9.81
N LEU A 18 -10.91 3.46 -9.67
CA LEU A 18 -11.48 2.11 -9.61
C LEU A 18 -11.85 1.56 -11.00
N GLU A 19 -11.64 2.35 -12.06
CA GLU A 19 -11.99 2.00 -13.43
C GLU A 19 -10.76 1.64 -14.26
N GLY A 20 -10.97 0.73 -15.20
CA GLY A 20 -9.93 0.23 -16.10
C GLY A 20 -9.36 -1.12 -15.68
N LYS A 21 -8.23 -1.46 -16.29
CA LYS A 21 -7.62 -2.80 -16.23
C LYS A 21 -6.18 -2.67 -15.76
N ALA A 22 -5.86 -3.32 -14.64
CA ALA A 22 -4.50 -3.39 -14.14
C ALA A 22 -3.77 -4.56 -14.80
N THR A 23 -2.58 -4.33 -15.36
CA THR A 23 -1.80 -5.43 -15.93
C THR A 23 -1.26 -6.34 -14.82
N ARG A 24 -1.05 -7.64 -15.11
CA ARG A 24 -0.45 -8.58 -14.13
C ARG A 24 0.88 -8.06 -13.57
N SER A 25 1.68 -7.42 -14.42
CA SER A 25 2.96 -6.82 -14.00
C SER A 25 2.80 -5.60 -13.09
N GLU A 26 1.77 -4.77 -13.31
CA GLU A 26 1.48 -3.61 -12.44
C GLU A 26 1.17 -4.06 -11.02
N TYR A 27 0.34 -5.09 -10.90
CA TYR A 27 -0.05 -5.67 -9.61
C TYR A 27 1.16 -6.14 -8.81
N TRP A 28 1.99 -7.00 -9.41
CA TRP A 28 3.12 -7.60 -8.71
C TRP A 28 4.23 -6.58 -8.40
N TRP A 29 4.48 -5.62 -9.28
CA TRP A 29 5.46 -4.57 -9.00
C TRP A 29 5.00 -3.63 -7.88
N PHE A 30 3.72 -3.27 -7.84
CA PHE A 30 3.18 -2.47 -6.74
C PHE A 30 3.16 -3.25 -5.43
N MET A 31 2.83 -4.53 -5.45
CA MET A 31 2.88 -5.39 -4.26
C MET A 31 4.31 -5.50 -3.72
N LEU A 32 5.29 -5.69 -4.60
CA LEU A 32 6.71 -5.71 -4.22
C LEU A 32 7.14 -4.36 -3.63
N PHE A 33 6.73 -3.24 -4.23
CA PHE A 33 6.95 -1.91 -3.64
C PHE A 33 6.33 -1.80 -2.25
N PHE A 34 5.09 -2.24 -2.07
CA PHE A 34 4.39 -2.18 -0.78
C PHE A 34 5.08 -2.99 0.33
N ILE A 35 5.58 -4.19 0.00
CA ILE A 35 6.35 -5.03 0.93
C ILE A 35 7.67 -4.35 1.31
N ILE A 36 8.42 -3.87 0.32
CA ILE A 36 9.69 -3.18 0.55
C ILE A 36 9.47 -1.90 1.36
N PHE A 37 8.44 -1.12 1.03
CA PHE A 37 8.08 0.09 1.75
C PHE A 37 7.76 -0.20 3.21
N ASN A 38 6.95 -1.23 3.51
CA ASN A 38 6.65 -1.63 4.88
C ASN A 38 7.91 -2.04 5.66
N LEU A 39 8.80 -2.81 5.04
CA LEU A 39 10.03 -3.24 5.67
C LEU A 39 10.90 -2.03 6.06
N PHE A 40 11.16 -1.12 5.11
CA PHE A 40 11.99 0.06 5.37
C PHE A 40 11.31 1.05 6.31
N ALA A 41 10.02 1.34 6.12
CA ALA A 41 9.28 2.25 6.97
C ALA A 41 9.21 1.73 8.42
N GLY A 42 8.99 0.43 8.62
CA GLY A 42 8.97 -0.17 9.96
C GLY A 42 10.32 -0.05 10.67
N ILE A 43 11.41 -0.33 9.96
CA ILE A 43 12.78 -0.20 10.51
C ILE A 43 13.09 1.25 10.86
N ILE A 44 12.86 2.18 9.92
CA ILE A 44 13.19 3.61 10.12
C ILE A 44 12.39 4.18 11.29
N VAL A 45 11.08 3.95 11.31
CA VAL A 45 10.23 4.47 12.39
C VAL A 45 10.59 3.82 13.73
N GLY A 46 10.86 2.52 13.75
CA GLY A 46 11.32 1.83 14.96
C GLY A 46 12.63 2.39 15.53
N ILE A 47 13.62 2.67 14.67
CA ILE A 47 14.90 3.26 15.09
C ILE A 47 14.71 4.68 15.61
N ILE A 48 14.01 5.54 14.87
CA ILE A 48 13.79 6.94 15.25
C ILE A 48 13.10 7.03 16.61
N LEU A 49 12.07 6.21 16.82
CA LEU A 49 11.31 6.21 18.07
C LEU A 49 12.14 5.63 19.21
N GLY A 50 12.88 4.54 18.98
CA GLY A 50 13.80 3.99 19.95
C GLY A 50 14.83 5.02 20.46
N ILE A 51 15.31 5.90 19.59
CA ILE A 51 16.24 6.98 19.95
C ILE A 51 15.54 8.14 20.68
N THR A 52 14.32 8.51 20.26
CA THR A 52 13.65 9.73 20.75
C THR A 52 12.89 9.54 22.05
N LEU A 53 12.24 8.40 22.25
CA LEU A 53 11.34 8.15 23.38
C LEU A 53 11.86 7.09 24.35
N GLY A 54 12.81 6.25 23.96
CA GLY A 54 13.50 5.31 24.86
C GLY A 54 12.55 4.44 25.69
N ALA A 55 12.63 4.56 27.03
CA ALA A 55 11.85 3.76 27.97
C ALA A 55 10.37 4.18 28.11
N ASP A 56 10.00 5.37 27.66
CA ASP A 56 8.61 5.87 27.71
C ASP A 56 7.77 5.42 26.49
N LEU A 57 8.38 4.63 25.59
CA LEU A 57 7.67 4.02 24.47
C LEU A 57 6.65 3.01 24.96
N ASN A 58 5.38 3.30 24.71
CA ASN A 58 4.33 2.30 24.79
C ASN A 58 4.18 1.63 23.41
N PRO A 59 4.70 0.38 23.23
CA PRO A 59 4.76 -0.27 21.92
C PRO A 59 3.38 -0.54 21.33
N ASP A 60 2.36 -0.78 22.15
CA ASP A 60 1.00 -1.09 21.70
C ASP A 60 0.34 0.13 21.06
N THR A 61 0.42 1.26 21.74
CA THR A 61 -0.09 2.55 21.25
C THR A 61 0.60 2.96 19.95
N PHE A 62 1.92 2.77 19.88
CA PHE A 62 2.68 3.09 18.67
C PHE A 62 2.30 2.18 17.50
N SER A 63 2.23 0.86 17.72
CA SER A 63 1.83 -0.12 16.71
C SER A 63 0.46 0.24 16.12
N LEU A 64 -0.49 0.61 16.98
CA LEU A 64 -1.83 1.04 16.55
C LEU A 64 -1.77 2.26 15.62
N TYR A 65 -1.07 3.34 16.03
CA TYR A 65 -0.99 4.55 15.20
C TYR A 65 -0.26 4.31 13.88
N TYR A 66 0.81 3.51 13.90
CA TYR A 66 1.56 3.15 12.69
C TYR A 66 0.68 2.36 11.71
N THR A 67 -0.04 1.34 12.19
CA THR A 67 -0.94 0.54 11.36
C THR A 67 -2.09 1.37 10.80
N LEU A 68 -2.69 2.26 11.61
CA LEU A 68 -3.76 3.16 11.16
C LEU A 68 -3.26 4.15 10.10
N GLY A 69 -2.06 4.70 10.27
CA GLY A 69 -1.44 5.60 9.29
C GLY A 69 -1.17 4.92 7.95
N LEU A 70 -0.62 3.69 7.99
CA LEU A 70 -0.43 2.89 6.78
C LEU A 70 -1.75 2.56 6.08
N LEU A 71 -2.77 2.16 6.85
CA LEU A 71 -4.10 1.88 6.31
C LEU A 71 -4.68 3.13 5.63
N ALA A 72 -4.65 4.29 6.28
CA ALA A 72 -5.21 5.52 5.73
C ALA A 72 -4.61 5.89 4.37
N VAL A 73 -3.30 5.67 4.18
CA VAL A 73 -2.60 6.03 2.95
C VAL A 73 -2.73 4.97 1.85
N PHE A 74 -2.64 3.69 2.21
CA PHE A 74 -2.56 2.60 1.23
C PHE A 74 -3.89 1.91 0.92
N ILE A 75 -4.94 2.11 1.71
CA ILE A 75 -6.22 1.45 1.48
C ILE A 75 -6.80 1.79 0.10
N LEU A 76 -6.75 3.07 -0.29
CA LEU A 76 -7.27 3.54 -1.57
C LEU A 76 -6.53 2.95 -2.79
N PRO A 77 -5.19 3.06 -2.88
CA PRO A 77 -4.47 2.47 -4.02
C PRO A 77 -4.55 0.93 -4.03
N LEU A 78 -4.54 0.26 -2.87
CA LEU A 78 -4.67 -1.21 -2.80
C LEU A 78 -6.05 -1.69 -3.23
N LEU A 79 -7.13 -0.99 -2.83
CA LEU A 79 -8.49 -1.26 -3.28
C LEU A 79 -8.62 -1.03 -4.78
N GLY A 80 -8.15 0.12 -5.28
CA GLY A 80 -8.19 0.42 -6.71
C GLY A 80 -7.41 -0.58 -7.56
N LEU A 81 -6.27 -1.07 -7.09
CA LEU A 81 -5.50 -2.11 -7.75
C LEU A 81 -6.26 -3.46 -7.75
N SER A 82 -6.82 -3.83 -6.59
CA SER A 82 -7.56 -5.10 -6.42
C SER A 82 -8.81 -5.13 -7.29
N VAL A 83 -9.61 -4.07 -7.29
CA VAL A 83 -10.83 -3.94 -8.10
C VAL A 83 -10.50 -4.03 -9.59
N ARG A 84 -9.50 -3.29 -10.07
CA ARG A 84 -9.06 -3.35 -11.48
C ARG A 84 -8.49 -4.71 -11.88
N ARG A 85 -7.92 -5.46 -10.92
CA ARG A 85 -7.43 -6.81 -11.14
C ARG A 85 -8.55 -7.85 -11.18
N PHE A 86 -9.56 -7.73 -10.33
CA PHE A 86 -10.75 -8.58 -10.37
C PHE A 86 -11.58 -8.34 -11.64
N ALA A 87 -11.71 -7.08 -12.06
CA ALA A 87 -12.32 -6.73 -13.34
C ALA A 87 -11.60 -7.40 -14.52
N ASP A 88 -10.25 -7.45 -14.48
CA ASP A 88 -9.45 -8.16 -15.49
C ASP A 88 -9.63 -9.69 -15.45
N ALA A 89 -9.97 -10.27 -14.30
CA ALA A 89 -10.23 -11.69 -14.14
C ALA A 89 -11.64 -12.11 -14.61
N GLY A 90 -12.43 -11.19 -15.17
CA GLY A 90 -13.79 -11.44 -15.66
C GLY A 90 -14.86 -11.43 -14.57
N ARG A 91 -14.54 -11.02 -13.34
CA ARG A 91 -15.51 -10.80 -12.26
C ARG A 91 -15.96 -9.34 -12.28
N GLY A 92 -17.27 -9.13 -12.37
CA GLY A 92 -17.86 -7.79 -12.49
C GLY A 92 -17.61 -6.93 -11.25
N ARG A 93 -17.59 -5.60 -11.42
CA ARG A 93 -17.31 -4.60 -10.36
C ARG A 93 -18.16 -4.78 -9.10
N ARG A 94 -19.36 -5.38 -9.21
CA ARG A 94 -20.28 -5.67 -8.07
C ARG A 94 -19.86 -6.86 -7.20
N GLU A 95 -18.92 -7.69 -7.66
CA GLU A 95 -18.40 -8.83 -6.88
C GLU A 95 -17.10 -8.49 -6.13
N ALA A 96 -16.52 -7.31 -6.40
CA ALA A 96 -15.22 -6.88 -5.88
C ALA A 96 -15.31 -5.86 -4.73
N ILE A 97 -16.51 -5.37 -4.41
CA ILE A 97 -16.83 -4.44 -3.32
C ILE A 97 -17.81 -5.08 -2.36
#